data_AF-A0A7W5J4Y8-F1
#
_entry.id   AF-A0A7W5J4Y8-F1
#
_cell.length_a   1.000
_cell.length_b   1.000
_cell.length_c   1.000
_cell.angle_alpha   90.00
_cell.angle_beta   90.00
_cell.angle_gamma   90.00
#
_symmetry.space_group_name_H-M   'P 1'
#
loop_
_entity.id
_entity.type
_entity.pdbx_description
1 polymer ?
#
loop_
_entity_poly.entity_id
_entity_poly.type
_entity_poly.pdbx_seq_one_letter_code
_entity_poly.pdbx_strand_id
1 'polypeptide(L)'
;MPWRHAKPARILRLLACGLGLLGGTGAAMAADEPYLQLEARLADEPYQWQLPDGTVIRKGLSDTAARVTVAPREGHEDYVLEMIWGRFPVKVPAHCWPLPAARFEGCVTIRPREDSAWQREQAETFERQDAVRQQNRETRVAWASERVGLKQVPRILENSLAAHRRWLATDAGRAGPDAFSCGRLKLAVATAPSQDALPRQAMLDDEPGAVAAYAQAARGGNWRAAAGLFDAMLADEDFESAQVVVAWLLKQEVPAGYNKLATLLAATSGYDGGSGGASALVEGLRRHAAWLGDPAAQMDLANLLDDAGDEANAARLRDCAVAQNPTLAR
;
A
#
# COMPACT_ATOMS: atom_id res chain seq x y z
N MET A 1 -30.94 25.51 4.29
CA MET A 1 -32.42 25.60 4.09
C MET A 1 -33.10 24.54 4.95
N PRO A 2 -33.95 24.94 5.92
CA PRO A 2 -34.56 24.06 6.92
C PRO A 2 -36.09 23.94 6.76
N TRP A 3 -36.69 22.78 7.03
CA TRP A 3 -38.13 22.61 7.34
C TRP A 3 -38.25 21.33 8.19
N ARG A 4 -38.36 21.34 9.53
CA ARG A 4 -39.49 21.70 10.42
C ARG A 4 -40.88 21.15 10.03
N HIS A 5 -41.27 20.13 10.79
CA HIS A 5 -42.58 19.73 11.34
C HIS A 5 -43.91 20.15 10.66
N ALA A 6 -44.81 19.17 10.49
CA ALA A 6 -46.20 19.25 10.97
C ALA A 6 -46.85 17.84 11.09
N LYS A 7 -47.39 17.52 12.27
CA LYS A 7 -48.46 16.53 12.54
C LYS A 7 -49.83 17.22 12.31
N PRO A 8 -51.01 16.67 12.67
CA PRO A 8 -51.57 15.29 12.68
C PRO A 8 -52.96 15.23 11.99
N ALA A 9 -53.59 14.05 11.88
CA ALA A 9 -55.06 13.96 11.84
C ALA A 9 -55.58 12.70 12.54
N ARG A 10 -56.47 12.92 13.52
CA ARG A 10 -57.27 11.94 14.25
C ARG A 10 -58.60 11.72 13.51
N ILE A 11 -59.07 10.47 13.41
CA ILE A 11 -60.50 10.09 13.35
C ILE A 11 -60.59 8.73 14.07
N LEU A 12 -61.00 8.67 15.34
CA LEU A 12 -62.35 8.59 15.91
C LEU A 12 -63.13 7.28 15.61
N ARG A 13 -63.16 6.43 16.65
CA ARG A 13 -64.19 5.49 17.15
C ARG A 13 -65.22 4.91 16.18
N LEU A 14 -65.44 3.59 16.30
CA LEU A 14 -66.75 3.03 16.70
C LEU A 14 -66.60 1.61 17.29
N LEU A 15 -67.18 1.45 18.48
CA LEU A 15 -67.52 0.18 19.12
C LEU A 15 -68.80 -0.37 18.46
N ALA A 16 -68.90 -1.69 18.28
CA ALA A 16 -70.17 -2.41 18.33
C ALA A 16 -69.94 -3.88 18.72
N CYS A 17 -70.69 -4.32 19.74
CA CYS A 17 -70.77 -5.67 20.27
C CYS A 17 -71.39 -6.66 19.28
N GLY A 18 -71.02 -7.94 19.41
CA GLY A 18 -71.76 -9.08 18.90
C GLY A 18 -71.33 -10.37 19.59
N LEU A 19 -72.12 -10.82 20.57
CA LEU A 19 -72.02 -12.16 21.16
C LEU A 19 -72.31 -13.23 20.11
N GLY A 20 -71.58 -14.36 20.13
CA GLY A 20 -71.92 -15.54 19.33
C GLY A 20 -70.95 -16.72 19.50
N LEU A 21 -71.27 -17.56 20.49
CA LEU A 21 -70.85 -18.95 20.77
C LEU A 21 -70.13 -19.79 19.67
N LEU A 22 -69.10 -20.50 20.16
CA LEU A 22 -68.73 -21.92 19.90
C LEU A 22 -68.59 -22.42 18.45
N GLY A 23 -67.37 -22.85 18.14
CA GLY A 23 -67.10 -23.78 17.05
C GLY A 23 -65.60 -23.90 16.81
N GLY A 24 -64.99 -24.93 17.38
CA GLY A 24 -63.57 -25.22 17.16
C GLY A 24 -63.27 -25.42 15.67
N THR A 25 -62.34 -24.63 15.16
CA THR A 25 -61.48 -25.05 14.07
C THR A 25 -60.06 -24.90 14.60
N GLY A 26 -59.43 -26.04 14.87
CA GLY A 26 -58.01 -26.08 15.16
C GLY A 26 -57.28 -25.33 14.06
N ALA A 27 -56.63 -24.23 14.44
CA ALA A 27 -55.56 -23.69 13.64
C ALA A 27 -54.54 -24.83 13.53
N ALA A 28 -54.47 -25.47 12.37
CA ALA A 28 -53.30 -26.24 12.00
C ALA A 28 -52.12 -25.27 12.17
N MET A 29 -51.31 -25.49 13.21
CA MET A 29 -50.09 -24.73 13.41
C MET A 29 -49.26 -24.98 12.15
N ALA A 30 -49.00 -23.93 11.38
CA ALA A 30 -48.00 -23.98 10.32
C ALA A 30 -46.74 -24.53 10.98
N ALA A 31 -46.29 -25.71 10.55
CA ALA A 31 -45.04 -26.26 11.02
C ALA A 31 -43.96 -25.23 10.70
N ASP A 32 -43.28 -24.70 11.72
CA ASP A 32 -42.15 -23.80 11.51
C ASP A 32 -41.18 -24.45 10.52
N GLU A 33 -40.90 -23.77 9.41
CA GLU A 33 -39.97 -24.26 8.39
C GLU A 33 -38.62 -24.59 9.05
N PRO A 34 -37.94 -25.69 8.65
CA PRO A 34 -36.59 -25.97 9.11
C PRO A 34 -35.65 -24.77 8.88
N TYR A 35 -34.87 -24.43 9.90
CA TYR A 35 -33.96 -23.29 9.86
C TYR A 35 -32.64 -23.61 10.59
N LEU A 36 -31.60 -22.86 10.26
CA LEU A 36 -30.41 -22.76 11.11
C LEU A 36 -30.43 -21.45 11.90
N GLN A 37 -30.03 -21.52 13.16
CA GLN A 37 -29.90 -20.35 14.01
C GLN A 37 -28.53 -19.73 13.80
N LEU A 38 -28.50 -18.44 13.44
CA LEU A 38 -27.26 -17.66 13.41
C LEU A 38 -27.06 -16.91 14.74
N GLU A 39 -25.86 -16.36 14.91
CA GLU A 39 -25.62 -15.37 15.97
C GLU A 39 -26.59 -14.20 15.83
N ALA A 40 -27.13 -13.69 16.95
CA ALA A 40 -28.16 -12.65 16.95
C ALA A 40 -27.76 -11.35 16.21
N ARG A 41 -26.45 -11.05 16.13
CA ARG A 41 -25.92 -9.90 15.38
C ARG A 41 -26.07 -10.03 13.86
N LEU A 42 -26.44 -11.21 13.37
CA LEU A 42 -26.59 -11.54 11.96
C LEU A 42 -28.07 -11.57 11.53
N ALA A 43 -28.94 -10.79 12.18
CA ALA A 43 -30.31 -10.55 11.72
C ALA A 43 -30.31 -9.61 10.51
N ASP A 44 -31.27 -9.77 9.60
CA ASP A 44 -31.40 -8.99 8.36
C ASP A 44 -30.19 -9.09 7.40
N GLU A 45 -29.37 -10.14 7.54
CA GLU A 45 -28.17 -10.36 6.73
C GLU A 45 -28.50 -11.20 5.50
N PRO A 46 -27.97 -10.85 4.31
CA PRO A 46 -28.23 -11.61 3.10
C PRO A 46 -27.55 -12.97 3.15
N TYR A 47 -28.31 -13.98 2.78
CA TYR A 47 -27.85 -15.36 2.67
C TYR A 47 -28.35 -16.03 1.39
N GLN A 48 -27.65 -17.10 1.02
CA GLN A 48 -28.01 -17.96 -0.08
C GLN A 48 -27.77 -19.44 0.28
N TRP A 49 -28.78 -20.28 0.12
CA TRP A 49 -28.62 -21.72 0.13
C TRP A 49 -28.28 -22.23 -1.26
N GLN A 50 -27.30 -23.11 -1.34
CA GLN A 50 -26.85 -23.76 -2.57
C GLN A 50 -26.67 -25.26 -2.37
N LEU A 51 -26.69 -26.00 -3.47
CA LEU A 51 -26.11 -27.34 -3.54
C LEU A 51 -24.58 -27.24 -3.75
N PRO A 52 -23.82 -28.33 -3.54
CA PRO A 52 -22.36 -28.33 -3.69
C PRO A 52 -21.87 -27.95 -5.09
N ASP A 53 -22.69 -28.17 -6.11
CA ASP A 53 -22.42 -27.78 -7.51
C ASP A 53 -22.65 -26.28 -7.79
N GLY A 54 -23.08 -25.50 -6.79
CA GLY A 54 -23.39 -24.07 -6.91
C GLY A 54 -24.84 -23.77 -7.30
N THR A 55 -25.68 -24.78 -7.51
CA THR A 55 -27.10 -24.59 -7.81
C THR A 55 -27.80 -23.87 -6.67
N VAL A 56 -28.35 -22.69 -6.95
CA VAL A 56 -29.05 -21.87 -5.96
C VAL A 56 -30.39 -22.51 -5.61
N ILE A 57 -30.61 -22.75 -4.32
CA ILE A 57 -31.87 -23.29 -3.78
C ILE A 57 -32.76 -22.14 -3.28
N ARG A 58 -32.17 -21.21 -2.52
CA ARG A 58 -32.90 -20.08 -1.91
C ARG A 58 -31.96 -18.90 -1.72
N LYS A 59 -32.50 -17.68 -1.83
CA LYS A 59 -31.84 -16.41 -1.46
C LYS A 59 -32.79 -15.65 -0.54
N GLY A 60 -32.25 -14.92 0.44
CA GLY A 60 -33.08 -14.14 1.36
C GLY A 60 -32.25 -13.31 2.33
N LEU A 61 -32.93 -12.67 3.27
CA LEU A 61 -32.34 -12.08 4.46
C LEU A 61 -32.66 -12.99 5.65
N SER A 62 -31.72 -13.18 6.56
CA SER A 62 -32.01 -13.80 7.85
C SER A 62 -33.10 -13.00 8.56
N ASP A 63 -33.99 -13.67 9.28
CA ASP A 63 -35.11 -12.98 9.92
C ASP A 63 -34.67 -12.16 11.15
N THR A 64 -35.62 -11.49 11.80
CA THR A 64 -35.36 -10.68 13.00
C THR A 64 -34.85 -11.49 14.20
N ALA A 65 -34.96 -12.82 14.16
CA ALA A 65 -34.38 -13.73 15.14
C ALA A 65 -33.06 -14.36 14.62
N ALA A 66 -32.48 -13.83 13.54
CA ALA A 66 -31.29 -14.33 12.88
C ALA A 66 -31.41 -15.80 12.40
N ARG A 67 -32.61 -16.21 11.95
CA ARG A 67 -32.85 -17.55 11.40
C ARG A 67 -32.74 -17.55 9.89
N VAL A 68 -32.12 -18.60 9.35
CA VAL A 68 -32.05 -18.85 7.90
C VAL A 68 -32.77 -20.15 7.55
N THR A 69 -33.89 -20.02 6.86
CA THR A 69 -34.75 -21.16 6.48
C THR A 69 -34.15 -21.93 5.31
N VAL A 70 -34.21 -23.25 5.39
CA VAL A 70 -33.68 -24.19 4.39
C VAL A 70 -34.77 -25.14 3.93
N ALA A 71 -34.79 -25.44 2.63
CA ALA A 71 -35.77 -26.33 2.02
C ALA A 71 -35.11 -27.63 1.54
N PRO A 72 -35.77 -28.79 1.71
CA PRO A 72 -35.24 -30.06 1.24
C PRO A 72 -35.13 -30.08 -0.29
N ARG A 73 -34.06 -30.71 -0.79
CA ARG A 73 -33.90 -31.07 -2.21
C ARG A 73 -33.77 -32.58 -2.32
N GLU A 74 -34.60 -33.16 -3.18
CA GLU A 74 -34.69 -34.61 -3.36
C GLU A 74 -33.32 -35.18 -3.76
N GLY A 75 -32.88 -36.24 -3.07
CA GLY A 75 -31.58 -36.88 -3.31
C GLY A 75 -30.36 -36.12 -2.78
N HIS A 76 -30.54 -34.98 -2.10
CA HIS A 76 -29.43 -34.17 -1.57
C HIS A 76 -29.44 -34.07 -0.04
N GLU A 77 -28.33 -34.45 0.58
CA GLU A 77 -28.05 -34.22 2.00
C GLU A 77 -26.99 -33.14 2.24
N ASP A 78 -26.23 -32.77 1.21
CA ASP A 78 -25.19 -31.75 1.31
C ASP A 78 -25.69 -30.41 0.75
N TYR A 79 -25.51 -29.36 1.54
CA TYR A 79 -25.93 -27.99 1.27
C TYR A 79 -24.77 -27.04 1.56
N VAL A 80 -24.88 -25.82 1.04
CA VAL A 80 -23.94 -24.72 1.35
C VAL A 80 -24.76 -23.50 1.70
N LEU A 81 -24.54 -22.97 2.91
CA LEU A 81 -25.01 -21.64 3.30
C LEU A 81 -23.93 -20.63 2.95
N GLU A 82 -24.21 -19.75 2.00
CA GLU A 82 -23.34 -18.63 1.64
C GLU A 82 -23.88 -17.34 2.25
N MET A 83 -23.00 -16.61 2.93
CA MET A 83 -23.24 -15.28 3.50
C MET A 83 -22.09 -14.35 3.07
N ILE A 84 -22.22 -13.04 3.31
CA ILE A 84 -21.18 -12.05 2.98
C ILE A 84 -19.79 -12.45 3.54
N TRP A 85 -19.77 -13.09 4.71
CA TRP A 85 -18.54 -13.41 5.43
C TRP A 85 -17.93 -14.75 5.03
N GLY A 86 -18.61 -15.59 4.25
CA GLY A 86 -18.07 -16.89 3.83
C GLY A 86 -19.13 -17.94 3.50
N ARG A 87 -18.65 -19.15 3.21
CA ARG A 87 -19.45 -20.32 2.86
C ARG A 87 -19.38 -21.35 3.98
N PHE A 88 -20.52 -21.90 4.36
CA PHE A 88 -20.63 -22.91 5.41
C PHE A 88 -21.21 -24.18 4.78
N PRO A 89 -20.42 -25.24 4.60
CA PRO A 89 -20.97 -26.51 4.16
C PRO A 89 -21.83 -27.12 5.27
N VAL A 90 -23.06 -27.48 4.94
CA VAL A 90 -24.05 -28.02 5.88
C VAL A 90 -24.52 -29.37 5.38
N LYS A 91 -24.40 -30.40 6.22
CA LYS A 91 -25.00 -31.70 5.97
C LYS A 91 -26.33 -31.79 6.72
N VAL A 92 -27.40 -32.02 5.98
CA VAL A 92 -28.75 -32.26 6.49
C VAL A 92 -29.17 -33.68 6.09
N PRO A 93 -28.92 -34.69 6.95
CA PRO A 93 -29.38 -36.05 6.72
C PRO A 93 -30.89 -36.12 6.48
N ALA A 94 -31.35 -37.04 5.64
CA ALA A 94 -32.76 -37.14 5.26
C ALA A 94 -33.72 -37.30 6.46
N HIS A 95 -33.25 -37.97 7.53
CA HIS A 95 -34.01 -38.19 8.76
C HIS A 95 -34.18 -36.93 9.63
N CYS A 96 -33.48 -35.83 9.34
CA CYS A 96 -33.61 -34.57 10.07
C CYS A 96 -34.81 -33.73 9.62
N TRP A 97 -35.23 -33.82 8.35
CA TRP A 97 -36.35 -33.06 7.78
C TRP A 97 -37.70 -33.24 8.48
N PRO A 98 -38.10 -34.44 8.95
CA PRO A 98 -39.36 -34.60 9.68
C PRO A 98 -39.30 -34.14 11.14
N LEU A 99 -38.13 -33.70 11.65
CA LEU A 99 -38.01 -33.23 13.03
C LEU A 99 -38.65 -31.84 13.20
N PRO A 100 -39.21 -31.53 14.38
CA PRO A 100 -39.62 -30.17 14.71
C PRO A 100 -38.43 -29.21 14.63
N ALA A 101 -38.66 -27.95 14.25
CA ALA A 101 -37.61 -26.94 14.06
C ALA A 101 -36.66 -26.81 15.26
N ALA A 102 -37.19 -26.89 16.50
CA ALA A 102 -36.41 -26.88 17.74
C ALA A 102 -35.40 -28.03 17.90
N ARG A 103 -35.54 -29.13 17.15
CA ARG A 103 -34.62 -30.28 17.14
C ARG A 103 -33.87 -30.43 15.81
N PHE A 104 -34.26 -29.68 14.79
CA PHE A 104 -33.66 -29.74 13.47
C PHE A 104 -32.18 -29.37 13.51
N GLU A 105 -31.85 -28.25 14.14
CA GLU A 105 -30.47 -27.75 14.22
C GLU A 105 -29.50 -28.76 14.86
N GLY A 106 -29.94 -29.42 15.94
CA GLY A 106 -29.13 -30.44 16.61
C GLY A 106 -28.92 -31.73 15.80
N CYS A 107 -29.65 -31.90 14.69
CA CYS A 107 -29.52 -33.04 13.77
C CYS A 107 -28.62 -32.73 12.57
N VAL A 108 -28.40 -31.45 12.25
CA VAL A 108 -27.53 -31.04 11.14
C VAL A 108 -26.06 -31.00 11.56
N THR A 109 -25.16 -31.09 10.58
CA THR A 109 -23.72 -30.88 10.79
C THR A 109 -23.25 -29.69 9.97
N ILE A 110 -22.77 -28.64 10.63
CA ILE A 110 -22.15 -27.48 9.99
C ILE A 110 -20.63 -27.69 10.01
N ARG A 111 -20.00 -27.73 8.83
CA ARG A 111 -18.55 -27.87 8.68
C ARG A 111 -17.85 -26.51 8.83
N PRO A 112 -16.51 -26.49 9.02
CA PRO A 112 -15.75 -25.24 9.07
C PRO A 112 -16.04 -24.34 7.87
N ARG A 113 -16.00 -23.03 8.12
CA ARG A 113 -16.15 -22.02 7.08
C ARG A 113 -15.11 -22.24 5.97
N GLU A 114 -15.57 -22.14 4.73
CA GLU A 114 -14.76 -22.02 3.52
C GLU A 114 -14.87 -20.59 2.97
N ASP A 115 -13.85 -20.14 2.24
CA ASP A 115 -13.92 -18.87 1.54
C ASP A 115 -14.81 -18.95 0.29
N SER A 116 -15.55 -17.87 0.04
CA SER A 116 -16.32 -17.73 -1.19
C SER A 116 -15.42 -17.69 -2.42
N ALA A 117 -15.99 -17.91 -3.61
CA ALA A 117 -15.25 -17.79 -4.86
C ALA A 117 -14.65 -16.38 -5.01
N TRP A 118 -15.41 -15.34 -4.65
CA TRP A 118 -14.94 -13.96 -4.64
C TRP A 118 -13.80 -13.75 -3.63
N GLN A 119 -13.91 -14.27 -2.41
CA GLN A 119 -12.83 -14.16 -1.41
C GLN A 119 -11.54 -14.85 -1.88
N ARG A 120 -11.63 -16.03 -2.51
CA ARG A 120 -10.47 -16.72 -3.08
C ARG A 120 -9.83 -15.93 -4.22
N GLU A 121 -10.62 -15.39 -5.15
CA GLU A 121 -10.11 -14.56 -6.24
C GLU A 121 -9.42 -13.29 -5.74
N GLN A 122 -9.97 -12.65 -4.70
CA GLN A 122 -9.34 -11.49 -4.05
C GLN A 122 -8.01 -11.89 -3.38
N ALA A 123 -7.97 -13.01 -2.66
CA ALA A 123 -6.75 -13.51 -2.03
C ALA A 123 -5.67 -13.81 -3.07
N GLU A 124 -6.00 -14.53 -4.15
CA GLU A 124 -5.09 -14.82 -5.26
C GLU A 124 -4.60 -13.54 -5.96
N THR A 125 -5.45 -12.52 -6.07
CA THR A 125 -5.07 -11.23 -6.66
C THR A 125 -4.11 -10.47 -5.74
N PHE A 126 -4.39 -10.46 -4.44
CA PHE A 126 -3.52 -9.87 -3.43
C PHE A 126 -2.15 -10.57 -3.40
N GLU A 127 -2.12 -11.90 -3.39
CA GLU A 127 -0.89 -12.69 -3.43
C GLU A 127 -0.08 -12.42 -4.70
N ARG A 128 -0.73 -12.34 -5.87
CA ARG A 128 -0.06 -11.98 -7.12
C ARG A 128 0.55 -10.57 -7.07
N GLN A 129 -0.20 -9.59 -6.56
CA GLN A 129 0.31 -8.23 -6.41
C GLN A 129 1.47 -8.16 -5.40
N ASP A 130 1.39 -8.91 -4.30
CA ASP A 130 2.46 -8.96 -3.31
C ASP A 130 3.72 -9.59 -3.88
N ALA A 131 3.60 -10.70 -4.60
CA ALA A 131 4.72 -11.35 -5.28
C ALA A 131 5.40 -10.40 -6.29
N VAL A 132 4.62 -9.61 -7.04
CA VAL A 132 5.17 -8.60 -7.96
C VAL A 132 5.92 -7.51 -7.20
N ARG A 133 5.35 -6.98 -6.11
CA ARG A 133 6.03 -5.97 -5.26
C ARG A 133 7.34 -6.50 -4.68
N GLN A 134 7.35 -7.74 -4.18
CA GLN A 134 8.57 -8.36 -3.65
C GLN A 134 9.63 -8.53 -4.74
N GLN A 135 9.23 -9.03 -5.92
CA GLN A 135 10.12 -9.16 -7.06
C GLN A 135 10.71 -7.81 -7.49
N ASN A 136 9.91 -6.75 -7.48
CA ASN A 136 10.38 -5.41 -7.80
C ASN A 136 11.37 -4.89 -6.75
N ARG A 137 11.08 -5.04 -5.45
CA ARG A 137 12.02 -4.68 -4.37
C ARG A 137 13.39 -5.33 -4.57
N GLU A 138 13.42 -6.63 -4.83
CA GLU A 138 14.67 -7.36 -5.12
C GLU A 138 15.37 -6.82 -6.38
N THR A 139 14.60 -6.61 -7.46
CA THR A 139 15.12 -6.12 -8.74
C THR A 139 15.78 -4.75 -8.62
N ARG A 140 15.19 -3.85 -7.82
CA ARG A 140 15.69 -2.49 -7.62
C ARG A 140 17.08 -2.46 -6.96
N VAL A 141 17.48 -3.49 -6.20
CA VAL A 141 18.71 -3.46 -5.39
C VAL A 141 19.75 -4.54 -5.74
N ALA A 142 19.36 -5.67 -6.33
CA ALA A 142 20.24 -6.82 -6.59
C ALA A 142 21.56 -6.42 -7.28
N TRP A 143 21.48 -5.55 -8.30
CA TRP A 143 22.62 -5.08 -9.08
C TRP A 143 23.65 -4.27 -8.25
N ALA A 144 23.21 -3.60 -7.19
CA ALA A 144 24.05 -2.82 -6.28
C ALA A 144 24.63 -3.75 -5.20
N SER A 145 23.79 -4.64 -4.64
CA SER A 145 24.17 -5.64 -3.65
C SER A 145 25.33 -6.52 -4.11
N GLU A 146 25.29 -7.00 -5.37
CA GLU A 146 26.35 -7.80 -6.00
C GLU A 146 27.71 -7.06 -6.05
N ARG A 147 27.71 -5.74 -6.24
CA ARG A 147 28.94 -4.93 -6.44
C ARG A 147 29.49 -4.30 -5.17
N VAL A 148 28.60 -3.92 -4.27
CA VAL A 148 28.97 -3.32 -2.99
C VAL A 148 29.35 -4.40 -1.99
N GLY A 149 28.56 -5.48 -1.94
CA GLY A 149 28.60 -6.48 -0.88
C GLY A 149 27.92 -5.93 0.38
N LEU A 150 26.82 -6.55 0.81
CA LEU A 150 25.97 -6.06 1.92
C LEU A 150 26.76 -5.79 3.21
N LYS A 151 27.75 -6.64 3.53
CA LYS A 151 28.60 -6.47 4.72
C LYS A 151 29.49 -5.21 4.68
N GLN A 152 29.73 -4.64 3.50
CA GLN A 152 30.54 -3.43 3.34
C GLN A 152 29.72 -2.15 3.46
N VAL A 153 28.39 -2.22 3.36
CA VAL A 153 27.50 -1.04 3.34
C VAL A 153 27.74 -0.14 4.55
N PRO A 154 27.71 -0.63 5.81
CA PRO A 154 27.94 0.25 6.98
C PRO A 154 29.30 0.95 6.91
N ARG A 155 30.36 0.22 6.57
CA ARG A 155 31.72 0.76 6.47
C ARG A 155 31.84 1.84 5.39
N ILE A 156 31.17 1.69 4.25
CA ILE A 156 31.17 2.69 3.18
C ILE A 156 30.47 3.97 3.63
N LEU A 157 29.31 3.84 4.29
CA LEU A 157 28.56 4.99 4.80
C LEU A 157 29.37 5.73 5.89
N GLU A 158 29.96 5.01 6.84
CA GLU A 158 30.82 5.57 7.89
C GLU A 158 32.04 6.30 7.30
N ASN A 159 32.74 5.69 6.34
CA ASN A 159 33.87 6.31 5.67
C ASN A 159 33.47 7.60 4.93
N SER A 160 32.29 7.60 4.32
CA SER A 160 31.75 8.74 3.58
C SER A 160 31.38 9.88 4.52
N LEU A 161 30.78 9.59 5.67
CA LEU A 161 30.54 10.57 6.74
C LEU A 161 31.84 11.13 7.30
N ALA A 162 32.87 10.31 7.51
CA ALA A 162 34.19 10.77 7.93
C ALA A 162 34.86 11.66 6.86
N ALA A 163 34.71 11.32 5.58
CA ALA A 163 35.16 12.15 4.46
C ALA A 163 34.43 13.50 4.42
N HIS A 164 33.11 13.51 4.62
CA HIS A 164 32.33 14.73 4.74
C HIS A 164 32.83 15.62 5.89
N ARG A 165 33.10 15.05 7.08
CA ARG A 165 33.67 15.80 8.22
C ARG A 165 35.02 16.42 7.89
N ARG A 166 35.89 15.70 7.16
CA ARG A 166 37.16 16.26 6.68
C ARG A 166 36.93 17.39 5.67
N TRP A 167 35.96 17.24 4.77
CA TRP A 167 35.60 18.28 3.82
C TRP A 167 35.12 19.56 4.50
N LEU A 168 34.34 19.48 5.58
CA LEU A 168 33.92 20.64 6.38
C LEU A 168 35.10 21.45 6.95
N ALA A 169 36.28 20.84 7.11
CA ALA A 169 37.50 21.51 7.56
C ALA A 169 38.30 22.18 6.43
N THR A 170 37.82 22.14 5.19
CA THR A 170 38.43 22.83 4.03
C THR A 170 37.81 24.21 3.82
N ASP A 171 38.42 25.05 2.98
CA ASP A 171 37.84 26.36 2.61
C ASP A 171 36.50 26.19 1.89
N ALA A 172 36.38 25.19 1.02
CA ALA A 172 35.13 24.81 0.36
C ALA A 172 34.04 24.40 1.35
N GLY A 173 34.40 23.67 2.41
CA GLY A 173 33.45 23.22 3.43
C GLY A 173 32.97 24.30 4.38
N ARG A 174 33.82 25.32 4.60
CA ARG A 174 33.52 26.53 5.40
C ARG A 174 32.84 27.64 4.61
N ALA A 175 32.86 27.55 3.29
CA ALA A 175 32.26 28.54 2.41
C ALA A 175 30.75 28.66 2.69
N GLY A 176 30.27 29.91 2.73
CA GLY A 176 28.85 30.21 2.78
C GLY A 176 28.15 29.77 1.48
N PRO A 177 26.81 29.68 1.48
CA PRO A 177 26.02 29.36 0.28
C PRO A 177 26.34 30.25 -0.94
N ASP A 178 26.68 31.52 -0.71
CA ASP A 178 27.01 32.55 -1.70
C ASP A 178 28.38 32.32 -2.39
N ALA A 179 29.29 31.61 -1.73
CA ALA A 179 30.61 31.28 -2.26
C ALA A 179 30.62 30.02 -3.13
N PHE A 180 29.47 29.38 -3.35
CA PHE A 180 29.35 28.24 -4.26
C PHE A 180 29.56 28.67 -5.70
N SER A 181 30.38 27.91 -6.43
CA SER A 181 30.57 28.06 -7.87
C SER A 181 30.12 26.79 -8.59
N CYS A 182 29.75 26.93 -9.87
CA CYS A 182 29.30 25.82 -10.71
C CYS A 182 30.40 24.75 -10.87
N GLY A 183 30.41 23.78 -9.96
CA GLY A 183 31.15 22.53 -10.11
C GLY A 183 30.45 21.66 -11.14
N ARG A 184 31.12 21.39 -12.26
CA ARG A 184 30.64 20.40 -13.23
C ARG A 184 31.07 19.02 -12.77
N LEU A 185 30.12 18.08 -12.81
CA LEU A 185 30.35 16.67 -12.57
C LEU A 185 31.42 16.15 -13.53
N LYS A 186 32.55 15.69 -12.98
CA LYS A 186 33.66 15.10 -13.75
C LYS A 186 33.56 13.57 -13.86
N LEU A 187 32.34 13.03 -13.95
CA LEU A 187 32.12 11.61 -14.15
C LEU A 187 31.99 11.29 -15.64
N ALA A 188 32.62 10.19 -16.07
CA ALA A 188 32.32 9.60 -17.36
C ALA A 188 30.81 9.26 -17.40
N VAL A 189 30.07 9.89 -18.30
CA VAL A 189 28.66 9.55 -18.54
C VAL A 189 28.63 8.10 -19.02
N ALA A 190 27.98 7.22 -18.25
CA ALA A 190 27.93 5.81 -18.57
C ALA A 190 27.30 5.56 -19.95
N THR A 191 27.80 4.55 -20.65
CA THR A 191 27.39 4.11 -22.00
C THR A 191 26.04 3.36 -22.04
N ALA A 192 25.26 3.41 -20.96
CA ALA A 192 23.96 2.75 -20.81
C ALA A 192 22.82 3.69 -21.29
N PRO A 193 21.57 3.21 -21.50
CA PRO A 193 20.55 3.97 -22.23
C PRO A 193 20.42 5.40 -21.70
N SER A 194 20.24 6.36 -22.63
CA SER A 194 20.04 7.77 -22.29
C SER A 194 18.99 7.87 -21.19
N GLN A 195 19.26 8.68 -20.17
CA GLN A 195 18.35 8.90 -19.05
C GLN A 195 16.95 9.31 -19.52
N ASP A 196 16.86 10.00 -20.66
CA ASP A 196 15.61 10.49 -21.25
C ASP A 196 14.74 9.37 -21.85
N ALA A 197 15.32 8.20 -22.14
CA ALA A 197 14.60 7.04 -22.66
C ALA A 197 14.01 6.15 -21.55
N LEU A 198 14.31 6.43 -20.28
CA LEU A 198 13.84 5.63 -19.16
C LEU A 198 12.43 6.09 -18.70
N PRO A 199 11.46 5.17 -18.56
CA PRO A 199 10.07 5.52 -18.23
C PRO A 199 9.91 5.81 -16.73
N ARG A 200 10.29 7.03 -16.29
CA ARG A 200 10.33 7.40 -14.87
C ARG A 200 9.00 7.20 -14.14
N GLN A 201 7.90 7.66 -14.72
CA GLN A 201 6.60 7.59 -14.07
C GLN A 201 6.17 6.13 -13.87
N ALA A 202 6.26 5.31 -14.92
CA ALA A 202 5.98 3.88 -14.82
C ALA A 202 6.87 3.15 -13.79
N MET A 203 8.14 3.58 -13.63
CA MET A 203 9.03 3.03 -12.59
C MET A 203 8.57 3.41 -11.17
N LEU A 204 8.10 4.65 -10.98
CA LEU A 204 7.52 5.10 -9.71
C LEU A 204 6.17 4.45 -9.42
N ASP A 205 5.40 4.10 -10.46
CA ASP A 205 4.14 3.36 -10.37
C ASP A 205 4.37 1.84 -10.19
N ASP A 206 5.62 1.43 -9.92
CA ASP A 206 6.06 0.05 -9.69
C ASP A 206 5.79 -0.93 -10.85
N GLU A 207 5.76 -0.44 -12.10
CA GLU A 207 5.61 -1.31 -13.26
C GLU A 207 6.86 -2.20 -13.46
N PRO A 208 6.74 -3.53 -13.50
CA PRO A 208 7.89 -4.44 -13.51
C PRO A 208 8.88 -4.20 -14.65
N GLY A 209 8.38 -3.89 -15.85
CA GLY A 209 9.21 -3.60 -17.02
C GLY A 209 10.03 -2.31 -16.85
N ALA A 210 9.44 -1.28 -16.24
CA ALA A 210 10.10 -0.01 -15.97
C ALA A 210 11.14 -0.14 -14.86
N VAL A 211 10.83 -0.87 -13.78
CA VAL A 211 11.76 -1.20 -12.69
C VAL A 211 12.98 -1.96 -13.25
N ALA A 212 12.76 -2.97 -14.08
CA ALA A 212 13.83 -3.74 -14.71
C ALA A 212 14.71 -2.87 -15.63
N ALA A 213 14.12 -1.97 -16.42
CA ALA A 213 14.86 -1.06 -17.29
C ALA A 213 15.78 -0.12 -16.49
N TYR A 214 15.28 0.43 -15.38
CA TYR A 214 16.09 1.24 -14.46
C TYR A 214 17.20 0.43 -13.80
N ALA A 215 16.91 -0.77 -13.32
CA ALA A 215 17.90 -1.66 -12.72
C ALA A 215 19.01 -2.04 -13.72
N GLN A 216 18.65 -2.28 -14.97
CA GLN A 216 19.62 -2.57 -16.03
C GLN A 216 20.47 -1.35 -16.39
N ALA A 217 19.87 -0.16 -16.47
CA ALA A 217 20.62 1.08 -16.69
C ALA A 217 21.59 1.38 -15.53
N ALA A 218 21.14 1.23 -14.28
CA ALA A 218 21.98 1.38 -13.09
C ALA A 218 23.10 0.34 -13.05
N ARG A 219 22.81 -0.92 -13.39
CA ARG A 219 23.80 -1.99 -13.58
C ARG A 219 24.84 -1.62 -14.64
N GLY A 220 24.46 -0.86 -15.67
CA GLY A 220 25.35 -0.32 -16.71
C GLY A 220 26.14 0.93 -16.30
N GLY A 221 26.00 1.42 -15.07
CA GLY A 221 26.70 2.59 -14.55
C GLY A 221 25.93 3.90 -14.65
N ASN A 222 24.66 3.89 -15.11
CA ASN A 222 23.84 5.09 -15.10
C ASN A 222 23.45 5.45 -13.65
N TRP A 223 24.22 6.36 -13.06
CA TRP A 223 24.01 6.81 -11.69
C TRP A 223 22.67 7.54 -11.48
N ARG A 224 22.09 8.15 -12.52
CA ARG A 224 20.77 8.79 -12.44
C ARG A 224 19.67 7.74 -12.37
N ALA A 225 19.79 6.63 -13.09
CA ALA A 225 18.91 5.49 -12.93
C ALA A 225 18.99 4.91 -11.50
N ALA A 226 20.21 4.77 -10.96
CA ALA A 226 20.41 4.36 -9.56
C ALA A 226 19.74 5.33 -8.58
N ALA A 227 19.93 6.64 -8.76
CA ALA A 227 19.30 7.67 -7.94
C ALA A 227 17.76 7.65 -8.04
N GLY A 228 17.19 7.30 -9.21
CA GLY A 228 15.76 7.13 -9.39
C GLY A 228 15.21 5.89 -8.68
N LEU A 229 15.93 4.77 -8.71
CA LEU A 229 15.57 3.56 -7.95
C LEU A 229 15.59 3.82 -6.44
N PHE A 230 16.56 4.60 -5.95
CA PHE A 230 16.56 5.07 -4.57
C PHE A 230 15.29 5.85 -4.23
N ASP A 231 14.82 6.75 -5.11
CA ASP A 231 13.60 7.53 -4.85
C ASP A 231 12.36 6.63 -4.73
N ALA A 232 12.26 5.58 -5.57
CA ALA A 232 11.19 4.59 -5.47
C ALA A 232 11.28 3.75 -4.18
N MET A 233 12.48 3.34 -3.76
CA MET A 233 12.68 2.65 -2.48
C MET A 233 12.28 3.51 -1.28
N LEU A 234 12.60 4.82 -1.32
CA LEU A 234 12.22 5.75 -0.27
C LEU A 234 10.70 5.94 -0.19
N ALA A 235 10.00 5.99 -1.33
CA ALA A 235 8.55 6.06 -1.37
C ALA A 235 7.87 4.81 -0.77
N ASP A 236 8.51 3.64 -0.92
CA ASP A 236 8.03 2.35 -0.40
C ASP A 236 8.59 2.00 1.00
N GLU A 237 9.25 2.96 1.66
CA GLU A 237 9.91 2.79 2.97
C GLU A 237 10.91 1.61 3.03
N ASP A 238 11.50 1.24 1.88
CA ASP A 238 12.55 0.20 1.78
C ASP A 238 13.93 0.81 2.06
N PHE A 239 14.12 1.26 3.31
CA PHE A 239 15.32 1.99 3.74
C PHE A 239 16.58 1.13 3.68
N GLU A 240 16.46 -0.18 3.94
CA GLU A 240 17.57 -1.14 3.87
C GLU A 240 18.12 -1.24 2.45
N SER A 241 17.25 -1.38 1.44
CA SER A 241 17.69 -1.41 0.04
C SER A 241 18.23 -0.05 -0.40
N ALA A 242 17.61 1.04 0.06
CA ALA A 242 18.05 2.40 -0.25
C ALA A 242 19.49 2.67 0.26
N GLN A 243 19.86 2.15 1.44
CA GLN A 243 21.23 2.23 1.96
C GLN A 243 22.26 1.60 1.02
N VAL A 244 21.92 0.47 0.39
CA VAL A 244 22.80 -0.21 -0.57
C VAL A 244 23.06 0.65 -1.80
N VAL A 245 22.01 1.31 -2.33
CA VAL A 245 22.14 2.21 -3.48
C VAL A 245 22.98 3.44 -3.12
N VAL A 246 22.77 4.02 -1.94
CA VAL A 246 23.60 5.12 -1.42
C VAL A 246 25.06 4.71 -1.31
N ALA A 247 25.35 3.55 -0.73
CA ALA A 247 26.70 3.02 -0.63
C ALA A 247 27.33 2.76 -2.01
N TRP A 248 26.55 2.29 -2.98
CA TRP A 248 27.03 2.14 -4.35
C TRP A 248 27.41 3.50 -4.97
N LEU A 249 26.54 4.51 -4.89
CA LEU A 249 26.82 5.86 -5.41
C LEU A 249 28.09 6.45 -4.79
N LEU A 250 28.25 6.34 -3.47
CA LEU A 250 29.42 6.83 -2.74
C LEU A 250 30.70 6.06 -3.11
N LYS A 251 30.63 4.74 -3.28
CA LYS A 251 31.75 3.91 -3.73
C LYS A 251 32.21 4.25 -5.15
N GLN A 252 31.30 4.72 -6.00
CA GLN A 252 31.59 5.22 -7.36
C GLN A 252 32.00 6.70 -7.37
N GLU A 253 32.17 7.32 -6.20
CA GLU A 253 32.49 8.74 -6.04
C GLU A 253 31.47 9.65 -6.74
N VAL A 254 30.21 9.20 -6.84
CA VAL A 254 29.12 10.00 -7.40
C VAL A 254 28.63 10.99 -6.35
N PRO A 255 28.69 12.31 -6.60
CA PRO A 255 28.21 13.35 -5.69
C PRO A 255 26.78 13.16 -5.20
N ALA A 256 25.90 12.65 -6.06
CA ALA A 256 24.52 12.30 -5.71
C ALA A 256 24.44 11.34 -4.51
N GLY A 257 25.47 10.53 -4.25
CA GLY A 257 25.54 9.66 -3.07
C GLY A 257 25.45 10.43 -1.75
N TYR A 258 26.08 11.61 -1.65
CA TYR A 258 25.96 12.47 -0.46
C TYR A 258 24.55 13.05 -0.33
N ASN A 259 23.92 13.46 -1.43
CA ASN A 259 22.55 13.98 -1.43
C ASN A 259 21.52 12.90 -1.05
N LYS A 260 21.67 11.69 -1.60
CA LYS A 260 20.82 10.55 -1.24
C LYS A 260 21.04 10.09 0.20
N LEU A 261 22.28 10.10 0.71
CA LEU A 261 22.54 9.87 2.14
C LEU A 261 21.84 10.90 3.03
N ALA A 262 21.87 12.18 2.65
CA ALA A 262 21.15 13.24 3.36
C ALA A 262 19.63 12.98 3.37
N THR A 263 19.08 12.57 2.22
CA THR A 263 17.65 12.25 2.06
C THR A 263 17.25 11.06 2.93
N LEU A 264 18.05 10.00 2.92
CA LEU A 264 17.82 8.83 3.75
C LEU A 264 17.85 9.19 5.25
N LEU A 265 18.87 9.93 5.70
CA LEU A 265 18.98 10.36 7.09
C LEU A 265 17.81 11.26 7.52
N ALA A 266 17.36 12.15 6.63
CA ALA A 266 16.17 12.96 6.88
C ALA A 266 14.92 12.09 7.06
N ALA A 267 14.71 11.13 6.16
CA ALA A 267 13.56 10.22 6.20
C ALA A 267 13.55 9.37 7.49
N THR A 268 14.70 8.81 7.90
CA THR A 268 14.77 7.95 9.09
C THR A 268 14.79 8.74 10.40
N SER A 269 15.38 9.94 10.44
CA SER A 269 15.44 10.77 11.66
C SER A 269 14.08 11.28 12.14
N GLY A 270 13.09 11.37 11.23
CA GLY A 270 11.71 11.73 11.55
C GLY A 270 11.01 10.69 12.43
N TYR A 271 11.43 9.41 12.37
CA TYR A 271 10.90 8.34 13.20
C TYR A 271 11.55 8.30 14.59
N ASP A 272 12.79 8.75 14.72
CA ASP A 272 13.58 8.69 15.95
C ASP A 272 13.44 9.93 16.86
N GLY A 273 12.62 10.92 16.48
CA GLY A 273 12.34 12.11 17.30
C GLY A 273 13.55 13.04 17.54
N GLY A 274 14.61 12.91 16.74
CA GLY A 274 15.89 13.62 16.93
C GLY A 274 15.87 15.09 16.47
N SER A 275 15.80 16.02 17.42
CA SER A 275 15.83 17.47 17.17
C SER A 275 17.24 18.04 16.95
N GLY A 276 17.41 18.87 15.91
CA GLY A 276 18.52 19.84 15.76
C GLY A 276 19.78 19.34 15.04
N GLY A 277 20.46 18.34 15.59
CA GLY A 277 21.76 17.87 15.06
C GLY A 277 21.66 17.13 13.72
N ALA A 278 20.54 16.46 13.47
CA ALA A 278 20.26 15.79 12.20
C ALA A 278 20.08 16.80 11.05
N SER A 279 19.47 17.96 11.30
CA SER A 279 19.26 19.01 10.27
C SER A 279 20.59 19.55 9.74
N ALA A 280 21.51 19.91 10.64
CA ALA A 280 22.82 20.46 10.24
C ALA A 280 23.66 19.44 9.44
N LEU A 281 23.59 18.15 9.79
CA LEU A 281 24.26 17.09 9.03
C LEU A 281 23.62 16.92 7.65
N VAL A 282 22.28 16.87 7.57
CA VAL A 282 21.54 16.75 6.30
C VAL A 282 21.86 17.92 5.37
N GLU A 283 21.79 19.14 5.87
CA GLU A 283 22.15 20.36 5.13
C GLU A 283 23.61 20.32 4.68
N GLY A 284 24.53 19.94 5.58
CA GLY A 284 25.96 19.81 5.27
C GLY A 284 26.23 18.80 4.16
N LEU A 285 25.54 17.66 4.15
CA LEU A 285 25.68 16.62 3.13
C LEU A 285 25.12 17.07 1.77
N ARG A 286 23.95 17.71 1.74
CA ARG A 286 23.38 18.30 0.51
C ARG A 286 24.32 19.35 -0.07
N ARG A 287 24.83 20.22 0.80
CA ARG A 287 25.81 21.23 0.44
C ARG A 287 27.10 20.62 -0.13
N HIS A 288 27.61 19.56 0.50
CA HIS A 288 28.77 18.82 0.01
C HIS A 288 28.51 18.23 -1.39
N ALA A 289 27.34 17.63 -1.61
CA ALA A 289 26.94 17.11 -2.92
C ALA A 289 26.87 18.21 -3.99
N ALA A 290 26.29 19.37 -3.67
CA ALA A 290 26.19 20.52 -4.57
C ALA A 290 27.59 21.04 -4.97
N TRP A 291 28.52 21.12 -4.02
CA TRP A 291 29.91 21.54 -4.28
C TRP A 291 30.61 20.58 -5.25
N LEU A 292 30.35 19.29 -5.12
CA LEU A 292 30.94 18.25 -5.96
C LEU A 292 30.25 18.11 -7.33
N GLY A 293 29.15 18.82 -7.56
CA GLY A 293 28.48 18.88 -8.87
C GLY A 293 27.22 18.03 -9.01
N ASP A 294 26.57 17.61 -7.92
CA ASP A 294 25.26 16.97 -8.01
C ASP A 294 24.18 17.99 -8.47
N PRO A 295 23.56 17.83 -9.65
CA PRO A 295 22.61 18.81 -10.18
C PRO A 295 21.33 18.93 -9.33
N ALA A 296 20.90 17.87 -8.66
CA ALA A 296 19.73 17.95 -7.77
C ALA A 296 20.05 18.78 -6.53
N ALA A 297 21.17 18.52 -5.86
CA ALA A 297 21.60 19.32 -4.71
C ALA A 297 21.92 20.78 -5.09
N GLN A 298 22.39 21.04 -6.31
CA GLN A 298 22.59 22.40 -6.83
C GLN A 298 21.26 23.16 -6.97
N MET A 299 20.18 22.50 -7.44
CA MET A 299 18.85 23.10 -7.47
C MET A 299 18.33 23.41 -6.06
N ASP A 300 18.48 22.47 -5.13
CA ASP A 300 18.06 22.67 -3.74
C ASP A 300 18.80 23.85 -3.09
N LEU A 301 20.12 23.94 -3.31
CA LEU A 301 20.92 25.07 -2.82
C LEU A 301 20.53 26.39 -3.49
N ALA A 302 20.22 26.36 -4.78
CA ALA A 302 19.76 27.55 -5.49
C ALA A 302 18.47 28.11 -4.89
N ASN A 303 17.52 27.24 -4.53
CA ASN A 303 16.27 27.66 -3.89
C ASN A 303 16.54 28.33 -2.53
N LEU A 304 17.47 27.79 -1.73
CA LEU A 304 17.86 28.41 -0.46
C LEU A 304 18.50 29.79 -0.62
N LEU A 305 19.30 30.00 -1.69
CA LEU A 305 19.90 31.30 -1.99
C LEU A 305 18.85 32.32 -2.44
N ASP A 306 17.89 31.87 -3.25
CA ASP A 306 16.77 32.67 -3.72
C ASP A 306 15.91 33.16 -2.55
N ASP A 307 15.57 32.25 -1.63
CA ASP A 307 14.84 32.56 -0.39
C ASP A 307 15.61 33.54 0.51
N ALA A 308 16.95 33.55 0.44
CA ALA A 308 17.82 34.47 1.15
C ALA A 308 18.06 35.81 0.42
N GLY A 309 17.49 35.99 -0.79
CA GLY A 309 17.60 37.21 -1.60
C GLY A 309 18.86 37.29 -2.49
N ASP A 310 19.60 36.18 -2.64
CA ASP A 310 20.76 36.10 -3.55
C ASP A 310 20.36 35.46 -4.89
N GLU A 311 19.50 36.17 -5.62
CA GLU A 311 18.93 35.73 -6.90
C GLU A 311 20.02 35.45 -7.95
N ALA A 312 21.12 36.21 -7.92
CA ALA A 312 22.20 36.10 -8.91
C ALA A 312 22.96 34.77 -8.77
N ASN A 313 23.32 34.37 -7.54
CA ASN A 313 23.97 33.07 -7.34
C ASN A 313 22.98 31.90 -7.45
N ALA A 314 21.72 32.09 -7.06
CA ALA A 314 20.66 31.11 -7.29
C ALA A 314 20.51 30.80 -8.79
N ALA A 315 20.39 31.83 -9.64
CA ALA A 315 20.30 31.66 -11.10
C ALA A 315 21.52 30.91 -11.68
N ARG A 316 22.73 31.27 -11.26
CA ARG A 316 23.97 30.59 -11.70
C ARG A 316 23.99 29.10 -11.34
N LEU A 317 23.50 28.73 -10.15
CA LEU A 317 23.38 27.33 -9.74
C LEU A 317 22.31 26.58 -10.53
N ARG A 318 21.14 27.20 -10.78
CA ARG A 318 20.07 26.60 -11.61
C ARG A 318 20.56 26.34 -13.02
N ASP A 319 21.21 27.32 -13.66
CA ASP A 319 21.80 27.16 -15.00
C ASP A 319 22.81 26.02 -15.04
N CYS A 320 23.64 25.90 -14.00
CA CYS A 320 24.61 24.81 -13.86
C CYS A 320 23.94 23.44 -13.75
N ALA A 321 22.89 23.34 -12.94
CA ALA A 321 22.14 22.11 -12.73
C ALA A 321 21.41 21.68 -14.00
N VAL A 322 20.73 22.61 -14.68
CA VAL A 322 19.99 22.38 -15.93
C VAL A 322 20.93 21.99 -17.07
N ALA A 323 22.08 22.64 -17.21
CA ALA A 323 23.06 22.27 -18.22
C ALA A 323 23.57 20.82 -18.06
N GLN A 324 23.61 20.32 -16.82
CA GLN A 324 24.01 18.95 -16.51
C GLN A 324 22.84 17.96 -16.50
N ASN A 325 21.62 18.45 -16.28
CA ASN A 325 20.41 17.66 -16.27
C ASN A 325 19.22 18.51 -16.77
N PRO A 326 18.96 18.52 -18.09
CA PRO A 326 17.92 19.36 -18.69
C PRO A 326 16.51 19.10 -18.14
N THR A 327 16.26 17.91 -17.58
CA THR A 327 14.96 17.58 -16.95
C THR A 327 14.64 18.43 -15.71
N LEU A 328 15.61 19.20 -15.21
CA LEU A 328 15.44 20.14 -14.10
C LEU A 328 14.97 21.53 -14.55
N ALA A 329 14.92 21.82 -15.85
CA ALA A 329 14.32 23.03 -16.36
C ALA A 329 12.79 22.94 -16.17
N ARG A 330 12.30 23.50 -15.07
CA ARG A 330 10.87 23.66 -14.79
C ARG A 330 10.55 25.14 -14.72
#